data_AF-A0AAE0M9R0-F1
#
_entry.id   AF-A0AAE0M9R0-F1
#
_cell.length_a   1.000
_cell.length_b   1.000
_cell.length_c   1.000
_cell.angle_alpha   90.00
_cell.angle_beta   90.00
_cell.angle_gamma   90.00
#
_symmetry.space_group_name_H-M   'P 1'
#
loop_
_entity.id
_entity.type
_entity.pdbx_description
1 polymer ?
#
loop_
_entity_poly.entity_id
_entity_poly.type
_entity_poly.pdbx_seq_one_letter_code
_entity_poly.pdbx_strand_id
1 'polypeptide(L)'
;MPPKAARPSPKHARKAAIKNAYAIEPISAFYIFLGANLVAALFAPIQDCDETFNYWEPLHYLSHGYGLQTWEYSPDFAIRSWLYIALHAVPSNLRRLLPWTSKVGEFYFVRYVLAAVCAMCQTLMWRATCLALNPRVGIFFILALVFSPGNFHSSTAFLPSSFAMYMGMLGAAAFMNWRGGLKTSQGMFWFAVGGVFGWPFALALCAPFVLEECFFAMFSDGQRFFEAFVRVGRGVVATLLLIFFDFVLNTFFYKKIEVVSWNIVKYNIFSSTGGPELYGTEPWDFYFKNLALNFNVWFVLALLSLPLFIIQKLFSKSFETFQSGLRTVVFLSPFYLWLAIFTLQPHKEERFMYPAYPFLALNAALALHTLLSFFGNASPKTLIGKIPAKLKLFIVAAGLMLSIDVGLVRIWGLYSGYSAPLAIYAPLVEVGGRGENVCFGKDWYRFPSSYFLPNDMHAKFIRSEFRGLLPGEFSEARTGFGFWSGTWLPTIGLNDRNEEDAGKYVELRACSFLVDTQFPEQQKDLSWKVPPNEPDYVADTERWQEVLCVPFLDAASTPFLARALWVPEWDVIPERFKRKWGRHCLLRQKR
;
A
#
# COMPACT_ATOMS: atom_id res chain seq x y z
N MET A 1 -43.96 -44.26 -23.72
CA MET A 1 -42.58 -43.74 -23.61
C MET A 1 -42.65 -42.31 -23.12
N PRO A 2 -42.03 -41.95 -21.98
CA PRO A 2 -41.96 -40.55 -21.57
C PRO A 2 -41.04 -39.78 -22.54
N PRO A 3 -41.32 -38.48 -22.80
CA PRO A 3 -40.52 -37.70 -23.73
C PRO A 3 -39.09 -37.54 -23.19
N LYS A 4 -38.10 -37.88 -24.02
CA LYS A 4 -36.68 -37.64 -23.73
C LYS A 4 -36.48 -36.14 -23.51
N ALA A 5 -36.15 -35.74 -22.28
CA ALA A 5 -35.73 -34.38 -21.98
C ALA A 5 -34.59 -33.98 -22.92
N ALA A 6 -34.80 -32.91 -23.69
CA ALA A 6 -33.81 -32.40 -24.63
C ALA A 6 -32.55 -32.00 -23.85
N ARG A 7 -31.42 -32.64 -24.18
CA ARG A 7 -30.11 -32.27 -23.60
C ARG A 7 -29.78 -30.84 -24.06
N PRO A 8 -29.47 -29.90 -23.15
CA PRO A 8 -29.17 -28.52 -23.52
C PRO A 8 -27.96 -28.47 -24.46
N SER A 9 -28.01 -27.57 -25.45
CA SER A 9 -26.92 -27.43 -26.43
C SER A 9 -25.58 -27.15 -25.73
N PRO A 10 -24.44 -27.58 -26.29
CA PRO A 10 -23.12 -27.36 -25.68
C PRO A 10 -22.83 -25.88 -25.38
N LYS A 11 -23.37 -24.97 -26.19
CA LYS A 11 -23.26 -23.51 -25.98
C LYS A 11 -24.07 -23.04 -24.76
N HIS A 12 -25.28 -23.58 -24.54
CA HIS A 12 -26.10 -23.26 -23.38
C HIS A 12 -25.54 -23.87 -22.09
N ALA A 13 -25.04 -25.11 -22.13
CA ALA A 13 -24.35 -25.74 -21.01
C ALA A 13 -23.08 -24.97 -20.61
N ARG A 14 -22.29 -24.50 -21.60
CA ARG A 14 -21.11 -23.67 -21.36
C ARG A 14 -21.46 -22.30 -20.78
N LYS A 15 -22.53 -21.65 -21.26
CA LYS A 15 -23.00 -20.36 -20.72
C LYS A 15 -23.53 -20.51 -19.29
N ALA A 16 -24.27 -21.58 -18.99
CA ALA A 16 -24.75 -21.89 -17.64
C ALA A 16 -23.59 -22.24 -16.68
N ALA A 17 -22.60 -23.01 -17.13
CA ALA A 17 -21.41 -23.33 -16.34
C ALA A 17 -20.56 -22.08 -16.03
N ILE A 18 -20.45 -21.13 -16.96
CA ILE A 18 -19.79 -19.84 -16.72
C ILE A 18 -20.60 -18.97 -15.75
N LYS A 19 -21.93 -18.96 -15.86
CA LYS A 19 -22.80 -18.23 -14.94
C LYS A 19 -22.75 -18.78 -13.51
N ASN A 20 -22.61 -20.11 -13.36
CA ASN A 20 -22.47 -20.76 -12.06
C ASN A 20 -21.04 -20.67 -11.48
N ALA A 21 -20.05 -20.30 -12.29
CA ALA A 21 -18.66 -20.18 -11.87
C ALA A 21 -18.37 -18.88 -11.10
N TYR A 22 -19.30 -17.92 -11.10
CA TYR A 22 -19.17 -16.67 -10.37
C TYR A 22 -20.44 -16.40 -9.58
N ALA A 23 -20.30 -15.91 -8.35
CA ALA A 23 -21.45 -15.53 -7.54
C ALA A 23 -22.02 -14.15 -7.93
N ILE A 24 -21.18 -13.29 -8.51
CA ILE A 24 -21.55 -11.99 -9.09
C ILE A 24 -20.88 -11.85 -10.46
N GLU A 25 -21.36 -10.94 -11.30
CA GLU A 25 -20.73 -10.72 -12.61
C GLU A 25 -19.36 -10.05 -12.45
N PRO A 26 -18.35 -10.39 -13.27
CA PRO A 26 -17.01 -9.81 -13.15
C PRO A 26 -16.96 -8.28 -13.24
N ILE A 27 -17.85 -7.68 -14.04
CA ILE A 27 -17.95 -6.22 -14.14
C ILE A 27 -18.49 -5.60 -12.84
N SER A 28 -19.41 -6.27 -12.15
CA SER A 28 -19.90 -5.84 -10.85
C SER A 28 -18.80 -5.91 -9.79
N ALA A 29 -18.00 -6.99 -9.79
CA ALA A 29 -16.83 -7.09 -8.91
C ALA A 29 -15.84 -5.94 -9.16
N PHE A 30 -15.59 -5.60 -10.43
CA PHE A 30 -14.76 -4.45 -10.79
C PHE A 30 -15.31 -3.13 -10.25
N TYR A 31 -16.61 -2.85 -10.41
CA TYR A 31 -17.19 -1.62 -9.88
C TYR A 31 -17.18 -1.54 -8.35
N ILE A 32 -17.33 -2.67 -7.65
CA ILE A 32 -17.22 -2.72 -6.20
C ILE A 32 -15.79 -2.35 -5.76
N PHE A 33 -14.77 -2.97 -6.36
CA PHE A 33 -13.37 -2.66 -6.07
C PHE A 33 -13.00 -1.23 -6.47
N LEU A 34 -13.44 -0.77 -7.65
CA LEU A 34 -13.18 0.57 -8.13
C LEU A 34 -13.80 1.62 -7.20
N GLY A 35 -15.05 1.42 -6.76
CA GLY A 35 -15.71 2.32 -5.82
C GLY A 35 -14.93 2.43 -4.51
N ALA A 36 -14.51 1.31 -3.93
CA ALA A 36 -13.71 1.29 -2.70
C ALA A 36 -12.35 1.98 -2.88
N ASN A 37 -11.66 1.70 -3.97
CA ASN A 37 -10.35 2.28 -4.24
C ASN A 37 -10.43 3.77 -4.63
N LEU A 38 -11.54 4.24 -5.23
CA LEU A 38 -11.77 5.67 -5.47
C LEU A 38 -12.03 6.43 -4.17
N VAL A 39 -12.73 5.81 -3.21
CA VAL A 39 -12.86 6.35 -1.85
C VAL A 39 -11.47 6.46 -1.20
N ALA A 40 -10.61 5.46 -1.35
CA ALA A 40 -9.21 5.54 -0.92
C ALA A 40 -8.44 6.68 -1.62
N ALA A 41 -8.57 6.83 -2.94
CA ALA A 41 -7.89 7.86 -3.72
C ALA A 41 -8.23 9.28 -3.24
N LEU A 42 -9.46 9.48 -2.77
CA LEU A 42 -9.95 10.78 -2.30
C LEU A 42 -9.59 11.05 -0.84
N PHE A 43 -9.75 10.04 0.03
CA PHE A 43 -9.81 10.27 1.47
C PHE A 43 -8.68 9.61 2.25
N ALA A 44 -7.90 8.70 1.68
CA ALA A 44 -6.78 8.11 2.41
C ALA A 44 -5.69 9.17 2.62
N PRO A 45 -5.26 9.42 3.87
CA PRO A 45 -4.10 10.27 4.16
C PRO A 45 -2.81 9.64 3.62
N ILE A 46 -1.79 10.46 3.39
CA ILE A 46 -0.42 9.98 3.20
C ILE A 46 0.12 9.60 4.59
N GLN A 47 0.46 8.33 4.78
CA GLN A 47 0.89 7.78 6.08
C GLN A 47 2.40 7.63 6.20
N ASP A 48 3.11 7.73 5.08
CA ASP A 48 4.54 7.42 4.97
C ASP A 48 5.26 8.59 4.31
N CYS A 49 6.32 9.09 4.94
CA CYS A 49 7.13 10.19 4.41
C CYS A 49 7.84 9.80 3.11
N ASP A 50 8.14 8.51 2.91
CA ASP A 50 8.71 8.04 1.65
C ASP A 50 7.73 8.18 0.49
N GLU A 51 6.42 8.03 0.73
CA GLU A 51 5.43 8.27 -0.32
C GLU A 51 5.59 9.70 -0.86
N THR A 52 5.74 10.68 0.03
CA THR A 52 6.02 12.07 -0.35
C THR A 52 7.40 12.21 -0.99
N PHE A 53 8.46 11.99 -0.22
CA PHE A 53 9.80 12.46 -0.61
C PHE A 53 10.53 11.53 -1.58
N ASN A 54 10.23 10.23 -1.55
CA ASN A 54 10.81 9.26 -2.47
C ASN A 54 9.95 9.07 -3.74
N TYR A 55 8.68 9.50 -3.78
CA TYR A 55 7.84 9.26 -4.97
C TYR A 55 7.09 10.50 -5.48
N TRP A 56 6.32 11.19 -4.65
CA TRP A 56 5.60 12.39 -5.09
C TRP A 56 6.53 13.55 -5.48
N GLU A 57 7.59 13.81 -4.71
CA GLU A 57 8.53 14.90 -5.00
C GLU A 57 9.39 14.63 -6.24
N PRO A 58 9.96 13.42 -6.47
CA PRO A 58 10.60 13.09 -7.74
C PRO A 58 9.65 13.13 -8.94
N LEU A 59 8.39 12.73 -8.76
CA LEU A 59 7.37 12.84 -9.81
C LEU A 59 7.03 14.30 -10.12
N HIS A 60 6.92 15.14 -9.09
CA HIS A 60 6.74 16.57 -9.23
C HIS A 60 7.93 17.19 -9.96
N TYR A 61 9.16 16.79 -9.63
CA TYR A 61 10.37 17.22 -10.32
C TYR A 61 10.37 16.87 -11.81
N LEU A 62 10.01 15.64 -12.20
CA LEU A 62 9.91 15.28 -13.62
C LEU A 62 8.83 16.09 -14.36
N SER A 63 7.76 16.49 -13.68
CA SER A 63 6.62 17.16 -14.32
C SER A 63 6.74 18.69 -14.34
N HIS A 64 7.35 19.29 -13.31
CA HIS A 64 7.38 20.74 -13.04
C HIS A 64 8.80 21.32 -12.96
N GLY A 65 9.85 20.49 -12.88
CA GLY A 65 11.24 20.92 -12.93
C GLY A 65 11.85 21.37 -11.59
N TYR A 66 11.11 21.27 -10.49
CA TYR A 66 11.59 21.50 -9.12
C TYR A 66 10.90 20.54 -8.15
N GLY A 67 11.46 20.37 -6.96
CA GLY A 67 10.97 19.47 -5.92
C GLY A 67 12.09 19.05 -5.00
N LEU A 68 11.78 18.17 -4.05
CA LEU A 68 12.73 17.69 -3.07
C LEU A 68 13.37 16.34 -3.46
N GLN A 69 14.67 16.21 -3.23
CA GLN A 69 15.47 15.02 -3.50
C GLN A 69 15.95 14.37 -2.20
N THR A 70 15.71 13.09 -2.07
CA THR A 70 16.33 12.26 -1.02
C THR A 70 17.65 11.65 -1.50
N TRP A 71 18.47 11.17 -0.56
CA TRP A 71 19.78 10.59 -0.88
C TRP A 71 19.67 9.36 -1.79
N GLU A 72 18.56 8.64 -1.73
CA GLU A 72 18.34 7.46 -2.53
C GLU A 72 18.27 7.71 -4.04
N TYR A 73 17.90 8.94 -4.43
CA TYR A 73 17.89 9.44 -5.80
C TYR A 73 19.17 10.20 -6.18
N SER A 74 20.17 10.28 -5.31
CA SER A 74 21.48 10.80 -5.71
C SER A 74 22.21 9.76 -6.57
N PRO A 75 22.86 10.15 -7.69
CA PRO A 75 23.73 9.27 -8.49
C PRO A 75 24.86 8.60 -7.71
N ASP A 76 25.20 9.14 -6.53
CA ASP A 76 26.22 8.55 -5.65
C ASP A 76 25.75 7.20 -5.08
N PHE A 77 24.45 7.04 -4.83
CA PHE A 77 23.85 5.85 -4.21
C PHE A 77 22.95 5.08 -5.17
N ALA A 78 22.08 5.77 -5.91
CA ALA A 78 21.20 5.23 -6.95
C ALA A 78 20.44 3.95 -6.51
N ILE A 79 19.76 4.00 -5.36
CA ILE A 79 18.99 2.85 -4.83
C ILE A 79 17.49 2.92 -5.14
N ARG A 80 17.03 3.99 -5.81
CA ARG A 80 15.66 4.14 -6.30
C ARG A 80 15.63 4.28 -7.81
N SER A 81 14.64 3.68 -8.45
CA SER A 81 14.55 3.62 -9.91
C SER A 81 13.76 4.81 -10.44
N TRP A 82 14.34 5.55 -11.40
CA TRP A 82 13.63 6.59 -12.15
C TRP A 82 12.60 6.00 -13.10
N LEU A 83 12.71 4.72 -13.49
CA LEU A 83 11.70 4.05 -14.31
C LEU A 83 10.35 4.02 -13.60
N TYR A 84 10.33 3.76 -12.30
CA TYR A 84 9.09 3.76 -11.52
C TYR A 84 8.42 5.13 -11.52
N ILE A 85 9.19 6.21 -11.34
CA ILE A 85 8.69 7.58 -11.40
C ILE A 85 8.21 7.94 -12.80
N ALA A 86 9.00 7.63 -13.84
CA ALA A 86 8.67 7.92 -15.23
C ALA A 86 7.37 7.24 -15.68
N LEU A 87 7.11 6.00 -15.23
CA LEU A 87 5.87 5.28 -15.48
C LEU A 87 4.64 6.06 -14.95
N HIS A 88 4.75 6.66 -13.77
CA HIS A 88 3.68 7.42 -13.14
C HIS A 88 3.65 8.90 -13.56
N ALA A 89 4.72 9.40 -14.17
CA ALA A 89 4.74 10.70 -14.83
C ALA A 89 3.82 10.74 -16.05
N VAL A 90 3.57 9.60 -16.71
CA VAL A 90 2.62 9.51 -17.84
C VAL A 90 1.21 9.97 -17.45
N PRO A 91 0.53 9.36 -16.44
CA PRO A 91 -0.79 9.82 -16.05
C PRO A 91 -0.78 11.25 -15.49
N SER A 92 0.23 11.65 -14.70
CA SER A 92 0.34 13.04 -14.20
C SER A 92 0.34 14.05 -15.36
N ASN A 93 1.13 13.80 -16.41
CA ASN A 93 1.21 14.71 -17.55
C ASN A 93 0.00 14.60 -18.48
N LEU A 94 -0.66 13.43 -18.57
CA LEU A 94 -1.92 13.29 -19.30
C LEU A 94 -3.01 14.19 -18.70
N ARG A 95 -3.05 14.35 -17.37
CA ARG A 95 -4.00 15.26 -16.71
C ARG A 95 -3.86 16.72 -17.16
N ARG A 96 -2.65 17.13 -17.56
CA ARG A 96 -2.37 18.50 -18.05
C ARG A 96 -2.99 18.78 -19.42
N LEU A 97 -3.41 17.74 -20.14
CA LEU A 97 -4.12 17.89 -21.43
C LEU A 97 -5.63 18.13 -21.24
N LEU A 98 -6.16 17.96 -20.02
CA LEU A 98 -7.57 18.16 -19.71
C LEU A 98 -7.83 19.60 -19.20
N PRO A 99 -9.06 20.14 -19.35
CA PRO A 99 -9.42 21.48 -18.86
C PRO A 99 -9.14 21.68 -17.36
N TRP A 100 -9.01 22.95 -16.95
CA TRP A 100 -8.76 23.38 -15.57
C TRP A 100 -7.58 22.63 -14.93
N THR A 101 -6.40 22.80 -15.52
CA THR A 101 -5.18 22.18 -15.02
C THR A 101 -4.78 22.78 -13.68
N SER A 102 -4.51 21.90 -12.72
CA SER A 102 -3.96 22.29 -11.42
C SER A 102 -3.04 21.17 -10.95
N LYS A 103 -1.99 21.54 -10.20
CA LYS A 103 -1.05 20.58 -9.63
C LYS A 103 -1.76 19.58 -8.70
N VAL A 104 -2.66 20.06 -7.85
CA VAL A 104 -3.51 19.19 -7.02
C VAL A 104 -4.35 18.23 -7.88
N GLY A 105 -4.85 18.69 -9.04
CA GLY A 105 -5.57 17.85 -9.99
C GLY A 105 -4.71 16.74 -10.60
N GLU A 106 -3.43 17.01 -10.87
CA GLU A 106 -2.44 16.00 -11.32
C GLU A 106 -2.19 14.94 -10.24
N PHE A 107 -1.99 15.37 -8.99
CA PHE A 107 -1.82 14.49 -7.83
C PHE A 107 -3.00 13.51 -7.68
N TYR A 108 -4.24 14.00 -7.64
CA TYR A 108 -5.41 13.13 -7.52
C TYR A 108 -5.64 12.27 -8.76
N PHE A 109 -5.27 12.75 -9.96
CA PHE A 109 -5.39 11.95 -11.18
C PHE A 109 -4.50 10.70 -11.15
N VAL A 110 -3.27 10.83 -10.65
CA VAL A 110 -2.40 9.66 -10.43
C VAL A 110 -3.05 8.69 -9.44
N ARG A 111 -3.61 9.18 -8.32
CA ARG A 111 -4.33 8.33 -7.35
C ARG A 111 -5.55 7.62 -7.96
N TYR A 112 -6.30 8.27 -8.84
CA TYR A 112 -7.42 7.62 -9.55
C TYR A 112 -6.95 6.53 -10.52
N VAL A 113 -5.83 6.75 -11.21
CA VAL A 113 -5.23 5.73 -12.08
C VAL A 113 -4.75 4.54 -11.25
N LEU A 114 -4.09 4.78 -10.12
CA LEU A 114 -3.70 3.72 -9.17
C LEU A 114 -4.94 2.94 -8.68
N ALA A 115 -6.02 3.63 -8.30
CA ALA A 115 -7.27 3.02 -7.87
C ALA A 115 -7.87 2.09 -8.95
N ALA A 116 -7.88 2.55 -10.20
CA ALA A 116 -8.39 1.78 -11.34
C ALA A 116 -7.53 0.55 -11.63
N VAL A 117 -6.19 0.71 -11.65
CA VAL A 117 -5.25 -0.40 -11.86
C VAL A 117 -5.36 -1.42 -10.73
N CYS A 118 -5.43 -0.98 -9.47
CA CYS A 118 -5.63 -1.85 -8.32
C CYS A 118 -6.95 -2.63 -8.45
N ALA A 119 -8.05 -1.96 -8.81
CA ALA A 119 -9.36 -2.60 -8.99
C ALA A 119 -9.36 -3.65 -10.11
N MET A 120 -8.65 -3.39 -11.21
CA MET A 120 -8.44 -4.38 -12.27
C MET A 120 -7.67 -5.61 -11.76
N CYS A 121 -6.59 -5.40 -11.02
CA CYS A 121 -5.78 -6.49 -10.46
C CYS A 121 -6.57 -7.33 -9.45
N GLN A 122 -7.30 -6.68 -8.54
CA GLN A 122 -8.21 -7.32 -7.58
C GLN A 122 -9.29 -8.14 -8.29
N THR A 123 -9.89 -7.60 -9.37
CA THR A 123 -10.90 -8.31 -10.17
C THR A 123 -10.32 -9.56 -10.84
N LEU A 124 -9.10 -9.47 -11.39
CA LEU A 124 -8.44 -10.59 -12.04
C LEU A 124 -8.08 -11.70 -11.04
N MET A 125 -7.56 -11.35 -9.87
CA MET A 125 -7.31 -12.30 -8.79
C MET A 125 -8.61 -12.90 -8.26
N TRP A 126 -9.63 -12.09 -7.99
CA TRP A 126 -10.96 -12.55 -7.59
C TRP A 126 -11.55 -13.55 -8.59
N ARG A 127 -11.44 -13.27 -9.88
CA ARG A 127 -11.90 -14.17 -10.94
C ARG A 127 -11.12 -15.49 -10.91
N ALA A 128 -9.81 -15.44 -10.75
CA ALA A 128 -8.98 -16.63 -10.63
C ALA A 128 -9.36 -17.46 -9.39
N THR A 129 -9.62 -16.81 -8.25
CA THR A 129 -10.11 -17.42 -7.01
C THR A 129 -11.45 -18.12 -7.21
N CYS A 130 -12.42 -17.48 -7.86
CA CYS A 130 -13.72 -18.09 -8.13
C CYS A 130 -13.60 -19.34 -9.00
N LEU A 131 -12.70 -19.30 -10.00
CA LEU A 131 -12.50 -20.39 -10.97
C LEU A 131 -11.68 -21.55 -10.41
N ALA A 132 -10.67 -21.26 -9.60
CA ALA A 132 -9.73 -22.25 -9.08
C ALA A 132 -10.21 -22.88 -7.77
N LEU A 133 -10.97 -22.13 -6.96
CA LEU A 133 -11.46 -22.57 -5.66
C LEU A 133 -12.99 -22.65 -5.67
N ASN A 134 -13.67 -21.69 -5.05
CA ASN A 134 -15.12 -21.68 -4.92
C ASN A 134 -15.68 -20.26 -5.08
N PRO A 135 -16.83 -20.05 -5.76
CA PRO A 135 -17.44 -18.72 -5.89
C PRO A 135 -17.75 -18.04 -4.55
N ARG A 136 -18.02 -18.81 -3.48
CA ARG A 136 -18.23 -18.27 -2.12
C ARG A 136 -16.96 -17.68 -1.53
N VAL A 137 -15.81 -18.31 -1.75
CA VAL A 137 -14.49 -17.76 -1.36
C VAL A 137 -14.28 -16.42 -2.08
N GLY A 138 -14.69 -16.32 -3.34
CA GLY A 138 -14.69 -15.06 -4.09
C GLY A 138 -15.51 -13.94 -3.45
N ILE A 139 -16.69 -14.23 -2.88
CA ILE A 139 -17.48 -13.21 -2.15
C ILE A 139 -16.71 -12.74 -0.90
N PHE A 140 -16.22 -13.68 -0.09
CA PHE A 140 -15.49 -13.33 1.13
C PHE A 140 -14.20 -12.56 0.85
N PHE A 141 -13.53 -12.87 -0.26
CA PHE A 141 -12.36 -12.12 -0.72
C PHE A 141 -12.70 -10.65 -1.02
N ILE A 142 -13.84 -10.38 -1.68
CA ILE A 142 -14.31 -9.00 -1.89
C ILE A 142 -14.55 -8.31 -0.54
N LEU A 143 -15.29 -8.96 0.37
CA LEU A 143 -15.58 -8.38 1.69
C LEU A 143 -14.30 -8.06 2.47
N ALA A 144 -13.33 -8.98 2.47
CA ALA A 144 -12.07 -8.82 3.16
C ALA A 144 -11.21 -7.69 2.59
N LEU A 145 -11.25 -7.40 1.29
CA LEU A 145 -10.50 -6.28 0.71
C LEU A 145 -11.25 -4.95 0.78
N VAL A 146 -12.56 -4.92 0.52
CA VAL A 146 -13.33 -3.67 0.42
C VAL A 146 -13.47 -2.99 1.78
N PHE A 147 -13.69 -3.76 2.84
CA PHE A 147 -14.00 -3.22 4.17
C PHE A 147 -12.82 -3.21 5.14
N SER A 148 -11.62 -3.58 4.67
CA SER A 148 -10.42 -3.58 5.53
C SER A 148 -9.63 -2.29 5.37
N PRO A 149 -9.32 -1.58 6.48
CA PRO A 149 -8.43 -0.42 6.49
C PRO A 149 -7.12 -0.65 5.73
N GLY A 150 -6.51 -1.83 5.87
CA GLY A 150 -5.25 -2.13 5.18
C GLY A 150 -5.32 -1.91 3.66
N ASN A 151 -6.40 -2.35 3.01
CA ASN A 151 -6.59 -2.10 1.57
C ASN A 151 -6.97 -0.65 1.27
N PHE A 152 -7.70 0.03 2.16
CA PHE A 152 -8.01 1.46 2.01
C PHE A 152 -6.73 2.31 1.99
N HIS A 153 -5.69 1.96 2.74
CA HIS A 153 -4.40 2.66 2.69
C HIS A 153 -3.56 2.21 1.49
N SER A 154 -3.43 0.90 1.25
CA SER A 154 -2.49 0.37 0.25
C SER A 154 -2.95 0.51 -1.20
N SER A 155 -4.26 0.57 -1.47
CA SER A 155 -4.80 0.50 -2.84
C SER A 155 -4.49 1.71 -3.73
N THR A 156 -4.13 2.85 -3.12
CA THR A 156 -3.80 4.08 -3.86
C THR A 156 -2.53 4.77 -3.39
N ALA A 157 -1.78 4.15 -2.46
CA ALA A 157 -0.50 4.67 -2.04
C ALA A 157 0.49 4.60 -3.21
N PHE A 158 1.18 5.71 -3.48
CA PHE A 158 2.19 5.78 -4.53
C PHE A 158 3.52 5.21 -4.04
N LEU A 159 3.50 3.91 -3.74
CA LEU A 159 4.62 3.17 -3.17
C LEU A 159 4.94 1.91 -4.00
N PRO A 160 6.22 1.53 -4.12
CA PRO A 160 6.62 0.27 -4.73
C PRO A 160 6.00 -0.97 -4.10
N SER A 161 5.68 -0.93 -2.81
CA SER A 161 5.01 -2.01 -2.10
C SER A 161 3.57 -2.21 -2.59
N SER A 162 2.82 -1.13 -2.83
CA SER A 162 1.50 -1.16 -3.46
C SER A 162 1.58 -1.62 -4.91
N PHE A 163 2.58 -1.17 -5.66
CA PHE A 163 2.80 -1.65 -7.02
C PHE A 163 3.11 -3.15 -7.07
N ALA A 164 3.98 -3.64 -6.18
CA ALA A 164 4.28 -5.05 -6.01
C ALA A 164 3.04 -5.86 -5.59
N MET A 165 2.16 -5.28 -4.77
CA MET A 165 0.85 -5.86 -4.45
C MET A 165 0.01 -6.07 -5.72
N TYR A 166 -0.09 -5.07 -6.60
CA TYR A 166 -0.85 -5.18 -7.85
C TYR A 166 -0.31 -6.28 -8.74
N MET A 167 1.01 -6.29 -8.94
CA MET A 167 1.67 -7.27 -9.79
C MET A 167 1.62 -8.68 -9.17
N GLY A 168 1.69 -8.79 -7.85
CA GLY A 168 1.51 -10.04 -7.11
C GLY A 168 0.12 -10.64 -7.30
N MET A 169 -0.93 -9.82 -7.34
CA MET A 169 -2.29 -10.27 -7.68
C MET A 169 -2.36 -10.82 -9.11
N LEU A 170 -1.74 -10.16 -10.09
CA LEU A 170 -1.69 -10.64 -11.48
C LEU A 170 -0.88 -11.93 -11.61
N GLY A 171 0.26 -12.02 -10.92
CA GLY A 171 1.10 -13.20 -10.87
C GLY A 171 0.37 -14.40 -10.28
N ALA A 172 -0.24 -14.22 -9.11
CA ALA A 172 -1.07 -15.24 -8.45
C ALA A 172 -2.24 -15.67 -9.34
N ALA A 173 -2.95 -14.72 -9.96
CA ALA A 173 -4.04 -15.01 -10.87
C ALA A 173 -3.60 -15.86 -12.08
N ALA A 174 -2.40 -15.63 -12.61
CA ALA A 174 -1.82 -16.43 -13.68
C ALA A 174 -1.51 -17.87 -13.21
N PHE A 175 -0.89 -18.05 -12.04
CA PHE A 175 -0.61 -19.37 -11.47
C PHE A 175 -1.87 -20.16 -11.10
N MET A 176 -2.92 -19.47 -10.66
CA MET A 176 -4.22 -20.09 -10.37
C MET A 176 -4.97 -20.51 -11.64
N ASN A 177 -4.79 -19.80 -12.76
CA ASN A 177 -5.55 -20.01 -13.99
C ASN A 177 -4.94 -21.07 -14.92
N TRP A 178 -5.48 -22.28 -14.88
CA TRP A 178 -5.05 -23.41 -15.74
C TRP A 178 -5.81 -23.54 -17.06
N ARG A 179 -6.72 -22.61 -17.38
CA ARG A 179 -7.43 -22.67 -18.67
C ARG A 179 -6.43 -22.42 -19.80
N GLY A 180 -6.22 -23.45 -20.62
CA GLY A 180 -5.25 -23.44 -21.72
C GLY A 180 -3.82 -23.83 -21.30
N GLY A 181 -3.64 -24.45 -20.13
CA GLY A 181 -2.34 -24.94 -19.65
C GLY A 181 -1.76 -24.14 -18.49
N LEU A 182 -0.58 -24.56 -18.02
CA LEU A 182 0.18 -23.89 -16.96
C LEU A 182 0.77 -22.58 -17.48
N LYS A 183 0.57 -21.49 -16.73
CA LYS A 183 0.96 -20.12 -17.12
C LYS A 183 2.14 -19.59 -16.33
N THR A 184 3.08 -20.46 -15.98
CA THR A 184 4.20 -20.14 -15.10
C THR A 184 5.02 -18.96 -15.58
N SER A 185 5.42 -18.94 -16.86
CA SER A 185 6.21 -17.84 -17.40
C SER A 185 5.47 -16.50 -17.26
N GLN A 186 4.14 -16.49 -17.41
CA GLN A 186 3.31 -15.30 -17.22
C GLN A 186 3.22 -14.92 -15.73
N GLY A 187 3.06 -15.89 -14.83
CA GLY A 187 3.06 -15.65 -13.39
C GLY A 187 4.39 -15.05 -12.92
N MET A 188 5.50 -15.69 -13.30
CA MET A 188 6.86 -15.20 -13.04
C MET A 188 7.09 -13.81 -13.61
N PHE A 189 6.63 -13.54 -14.84
CA PHE A 189 6.75 -12.23 -15.46
C PHE A 189 6.09 -11.13 -14.61
N TRP A 190 4.86 -11.35 -14.12
CA TRP A 190 4.20 -10.34 -13.30
C TRP A 190 4.91 -10.12 -11.96
N PHE A 191 5.30 -11.19 -11.26
CA PHE A 191 6.13 -11.04 -10.06
C PHE A 191 7.45 -10.31 -10.37
N ALA A 192 8.07 -10.57 -11.53
CA ALA A 192 9.27 -9.88 -11.99
C ALA A 192 9.04 -8.40 -12.24
N VAL A 193 7.94 -8.00 -12.88
CA VAL A 193 7.57 -6.58 -13.04
C VAL A 193 7.44 -5.90 -11.67
N GLY A 194 6.74 -6.53 -10.73
CA GLY A 194 6.58 -6.01 -9.37
C GLY A 194 7.89 -5.93 -8.57
N GLY A 195 8.78 -6.90 -8.77
CA GLY A 195 10.08 -6.96 -8.12
C GLY A 195 11.09 -5.97 -8.68
N VAL A 196 11.24 -5.91 -10.00
CA VAL A 196 12.25 -5.09 -10.67
C VAL A 196 11.86 -3.61 -10.69
N PHE A 197 10.60 -3.29 -11.04
CA PHE A 197 10.17 -1.88 -11.12
C PHE A 197 9.65 -1.36 -9.78
N GLY A 198 9.13 -2.26 -8.94
CA GLY A 198 8.67 -1.93 -7.60
C GLY A 198 9.75 -2.24 -6.57
N TRP A 199 9.62 -3.39 -5.92
CA TRP A 199 10.41 -3.74 -4.75
C TRP A 199 11.02 -5.14 -4.87
N PRO A 200 12.36 -5.28 -5.02
CA PRO A 200 12.99 -6.56 -5.37
C PRO A 200 12.68 -7.71 -4.42
N PHE A 201 12.52 -7.42 -3.12
CA PHE A 201 12.23 -8.45 -2.11
C PHE A 201 10.86 -9.11 -2.30
N ALA A 202 9.90 -8.43 -2.97
CA ALA A 202 8.59 -8.99 -3.28
C ALA A 202 8.64 -10.20 -4.22
N LEU A 203 9.77 -10.43 -4.92
CA LEU A 203 10.01 -11.67 -5.69
C LEU A 203 9.89 -12.93 -4.83
N ALA A 204 10.13 -12.85 -3.52
CA ALA A 204 9.97 -13.97 -2.62
C ALA A 204 8.54 -14.55 -2.63
N LEU A 205 7.52 -13.72 -2.89
CA LEU A 205 6.12 -14.17 -3.00
C LEU A 205 5.86 -15.10 -4.19
N CYS A 206 6.74 -15.10 -5.20
CA CYS A 206 6.69 -16.02 -6.34
C CYS A 206 7.19 -17.42 -5.97
N ALA A 207 8.02 -17.54 -4.92
CA ALA A 207 8.75 -18.77 -4.61
C ALA A 207 7.83 -19.99 -4.44
N PRO A 208 6.71 -19.94 -3.70
CA PRO A 208 5.89 -21.13 -3.53
C PRO A 208 5.32 -21.69 -4.83
N PHE A 209 4.96 -20.83 -5.77
CA PHE A 209 4.40 -21.24 -7.06
C PHE A 209 5.46 -21.88 -7.97
N VAL A 210 6.68 -21.33 -7.97
CA VAL A 210 7.80 -21.90 -8.76
C VAL A 210 8.25 -23.22 -8.14
N LEU A 211 8.33 -23.31 -6.82
CA LEU A 211 8.66 -24.55 -6.12
C LEU A 211 7.63 -25.66 -6.37
N GLU A 212 6.34 -25.33 -6.45
CA GLU A 212 5.29 -26.28 -6.85
C GLU A 212 5.57 -26.89 -8.22
N GLU A 213 5.91 -26.07 -9.22
CA GLU A 213 6.19 -26.59 -10.55
C GLU A 213 7.50 -27.38 -10.60
N CYS A 214 8.56 -26.91 -9.96
CA CYS A 214 9.82 -27.66 -9.86
C CYS A 214 9.58 -29.03 -9.22
N PHE A 215 8.78 -29.07 -8.16
CA PHE A 215 8.38 -30.32 -7.50
C PHE A 215 7.66 -31.25 -8.47
N PHE A 216 6.60 -30.79 -9.14
CA PHE A 216 5.88 -31.65 -10.09
C PHE A 216 6.73 -32.05 -11.31
N ALA A 217 7.63 -31.20 -11.77
CA ALA A 217 8.54 -31.50 -12.88
C ALA A 217 9.51 -32.63 -12.53
N MET A 218 10.07 -32.66 -11.32
CA MET A 218 11.00 -33.71 -10.87
C MET A 218 10.38 -35.11 -10.83
N PHE A 219 9.06 -35.22 -10.68
CA PHE A 219 8.32 -36.49 -10.64
C PHE A 219 7.54 -36.77 -11.94
N SER A 220 7.81 -36.03 -13.02
CA SER A 220 7.14 -36.19 -14.31
C SER A 220 8.03 -36.82 -15.37
N ASP A 221 7.43 -37.32 -16.45
CA ASP A 221 8.15 -37.84 -17.62
C ASP A 221 9.08 -36.78 -18.25
N GLY A 222 10.14 -37.21 -18.93
CA GLY A 222 11.18 -36.33 -19.48
C GLY A 222 10.65 -35.19 -20.37
N GLN A 223 9.57 -35.42 -21.11
CA GLN A 223 8.91 -34.37 -21.91
C GLN A 223 8.28 -33.28 -21.04
N ARG A 224 7.56 -33.65 -19.98
CA ARG A 224 6.93 -32.69 -19.06
C ARG A 224 7.97 -31.93 -18.23
N PHE A 225 9.07 -32.59 -17.88
CA PHE A 225 10.22 -31.95 -17.25
C PHE A 225 10.82 -30.87 -18.18
N PHE A 226 11.05 -31.21 -19.45
CA PHE A 226 11.57 -30.26 -20.44
C PHE A 226 10.62 -29.07 -20.64
N GLU A 227 9.31 -29.30 -20.73
CA GLU A 227 8.34 -28.21 -20.83
C GLU A 227 8.34 -27.29 -19.61
N ALA A 228 8.47 -27.84 -18.39
CA ALA A 228 8.59 -27.05 -17.16
C ALA A 228 9.88 -26.23 -17.15
N PHE A 229 11.01 -26.84 -17.53
CA PHE A 229 12.29 -26.16 -17.69
C PHE A 229 12.20 -24.98 -18.66
N VAL A 230 11.55 -25.16 -19.82
CA VAL A 230 11.33 -24.09 -20.79
C VAL A 230 10.43 -22.99 -20.23
N ARG A 231 9.37 -23.33 -19.49
CA ARG A 231 8.48 -22.33 -18.87
C ARG A 231 9.21 -21.49 -17.82
N VAL A 232 9.96 -22.12 -16.92
CA VAL A 232 10.76 -21.43 -15.90
C VAL A 232 11.87 -20.60 -16.56
N GLY A 233 12.58 -21.19 -17.53
CA GLY A 233 13.63 -20.49 -18.29
C GLY A 233 13.12 -19.24 -19.00
N ARG A 234 11.94 -19.30 -19.63
CA ARG A 234 11.28 -18.11 -20.21
C ARG A 234 10.96 -17.04 -19.16
N GLY A 235 10.54 -17.45 -17.97
CA GLY A 235 10.32 -16.54 -16.84
C GLY A 235 11.61 -15.84 -16.41
N VAL A 236 12.71 -16.58 -16.27
CA VAL A 236 14.04 -16.03 -15.93
C VAL A 236 14.53 -15.05 -17.00
N VAL A 237 14.45 -15.43 -18.28
CA VAL A 237 14.83 -14.55 -19.40
C VAL A 237 14.00 -13.27 -19.39
N ALA A 238 12.68 -13.36 -19.15
CA ALA A 238 11.83 -12.18 -19.05
C ALA A 238 12.25 -11.26 -17.89
N THR A 239 12.60 -11.81 -16.72
CA THR A 239 13.15 -11.03 -15.60
C THR A 239 14.45 -10.32 -15.98
N LEU A 240 15.38 -11.01 -16.65
CA LEU A 240 16.64 -10.40 -17.09
C LEU A 240 16.42 -9.27 -18.09
N LEU A 241 15.46 -9.42 -19.01
CA LEU A 241 15.07 -8.35 -19.93
C LEU A 241 14.47 -7.14 -19.21
N LEU A 242 13.66 -7.36 -18.16
CA LEU A 242 13.13 -6.27 -17.33
C LEU A 242 14.25 -5.55 -16.56
N ILE A 243 15.20 -6.28 -15.99
CA ILE A 243 16.38 -5.70 -15.31
C ILE A 243 17.20 -4.89 -16.32
N PHE A 244 17.42 -5.42 -17.53
CA PHE A 244 18.15 -4.71 -18.57
C PHE A 244 17.43 -3.42 -18.99
N PHE A 245 16.09 -3.45 -19.13
CA PHE A 245 15.30 -2.27 -19.44
C PHE A 245 15.39 -1.21 -18.31
N ASP A 246 15.22 -1.62 -17.05
CA ASP A 246 15.40 -0.75 -15.88
C ASP A 246 16.82 -0.15 -15.84
N PHE A 247 17.84 -0.96 -16.12
CA PHE A 247 19.23 -0.54 -16.19
C PHE A 247 19.47 0.54 -17.26
N VAL A 248 18.94 0.37 -18.47
CA VAL A 248 19.10 1.36 -19.57
C VAL A 248 18.46 2.69 -19.19
N LEU A 249 17.24 2.65 -18.63
CA LEU A 249 16.51 3.86 -18.23
C LEU A 249 17.21 4.58 -17.08
N ASN A 250 17.66 3.85 -16.06
CA ASN A 250 18.39 4.46 -14.94
C ASN A 250 19.75 5.01 -15.38
N THR A 251 20.46 4.35 -16.29
CA THR A 251 21.70 4.89 -16.87
C THR A 251 21.44 6.20 -17.62
N PHE A 252 20.30 6.33 -18.29
CA PHE A 252 19.92 7.58 -18.94
C PHE A 252 19.66 8.73 -17.95
N PHE A 253 18.96 8.46 -16.84
CA PHE A 253 18.65 9.47 -15.83
C PHE A 253 19.84 9.83 -14.94
N TYR A 254 20.54 8.84 -14.40
CA TYR A 254 21.69 9.06 -13.51
C TYR A 254 22.97 9.49 -14.24
N LYS A 255 23.04 9.29 -15.57
CA LYS A 255 24.26 9.44 -16.38
C LYS A 255 25.43 8.59 -15.86
N LYS A 256 25.11 7.52 -15.13
CA LYS A 256 26.04 6.60 -14.47
C LYS A 256 25.54 5.18 -14.65
N ILE A 257 26.47 4.24 -14.86
CA ILE A 257 26.15 2.82 -15.01
C ILE A 257 25.84 2.26 -13.62
N GLU A 258 24.55 2.02 -13.35
CA GLU A 258 24.08 1.53 -12.05
C GLU A 258 22.94 0.51 -12.24
N VAL A 259 22.99 -0.58 -11.48
CA VAL A 259 21.91 -1.58 -11.43
C VAL A 259 21.14 -1.36 -10.14
N VAL A 260 20.11 -0.52 -10.21
CA VAL A 260 19.35 -0.04 -9.04
C VAL A 260 18.81 -1.19 -8.19
N SER A 261 18.21 -2.20 -8.82
CA SER A 261 17.70 -3.41 -8.13
C SER A 261 18.78 -4.16 -7.35
N TRP A 262 20.03 -4.12 -7.80
CA TRP A 262 21.15 -4.70 -7.05
C TRP A 262 21.62 -3.77 -5.93
N ASN A 263 21.70 -2.46 -6.18
CA ASN A 263 22.17 -1.49 -5.19
C ASN A 263 21.27 -1.47 -3.94
N ILE A 264 19.95 -1.54 -4.10
CA ILE A 264 19.01 -1.63 -2.97
C ILE A 264 19.16 -2.94 -2.19
N VAL A 265 19.40 -4.07 -2.87
CA VAL A 265 19.66 -5.36 -2.22
C VAL A 265 20.99 -5.32 -1.46
N LYS A 266 22.03 -4.76 -2.08
CA LYS A 266 23.34 -4.56 -1.47
C LYS A 266 23.24 -3.71 -0.21
N TYR A 267 22.52 -2.59 -0.27
CA TYR A 267 22.34 -1.69 0.87
C TYR A 267 21.56 -2.36 2.02
N ASN A 268 20.42 -3.00 1.73
CA ASN A 268 19.55 -3.52 2.78
C ASN A 268 19.99 -4.86 3.40
N ILE A 269 20.69 -5.71 2.64
CA ILE A 269 21.08 -7.06 3.12
C ILE A 269 22.57 -7.14 3.45
N PHE A 270 23.42 -6.50 2.64
CA PHE A 270 24.87 -6.75 2.67
C PHE A 270 25.69 -5.59 3.24
N SER A 271 25.05 -4.49 3.66
CA SER A 271 25.73 -3.37 4.31
C SER A 271 25.91 -3.64 5.80
N SER A 272 27.09 -3.29 6.32
CA SER A 272 27.41 -3.38 7.76
C SER A 272 27.20 -2.06 8.50
N THR A 273 27.15 -0.94 7.78
CA THR A 273 27.06 0.43 8.33
C THR A 273 25.77 1.14 7.93
N GLY A 274 24.97 0.55 7.05
CA GLY A 274 23.68 1.06 6.60
C GLY A 274 22.64 -0.05 6.59
N GLY A 275 21.40 0.30 6.27
CA GLY A 275 20.29 -0.65 6.20
C GLY A 275 19.03 -0.12 6.88
N PRO A 276 17.95 -0.92 6.84
CA PRO A 276 16.64 -0.48 7.28
C PRO A 276 16.57 -0.12 8.78
N GLU A 277 17.41 -0.73 9.62
CA GLU A 277 17.44 -0.51 11.07
C GLU A 277 17.84 0.92 11.48
N LEU A 278 18.47 1.67 10.57
CA LEU A 278 18.86 3.06 10.77
C LEU A 278 17.67 3.95 11.15
N TYR A 279 16.47 3.60 10.69
CA TYR A 279 15.25 4.37 10.90
C TYR A 279 14.42 3.83 12.09
N GLY A 280 15.00 2.95 12.89
CA GLY A 280 14.38 2.38 14.09
C GLY A 280 14.05 0.90 13.96
N THR A 281 13.74 0.28 15.10
CA THR A 281 13.33 -1.14 15.17
C THR A 281 12.07 -1.27 16.01
N GLU A 282 11.31 -2.32 15.76
CA GLU A 282 10.02 -2.56 16.39
C GLU A 282 9.98 -3.99 16.98
N PRO A 283 9.21 -4.24 18.05
CA PRO A 283 9.12 -5.55 18.68
C PRO A 283 8.50 -6.59 17.74
N TRP A 284 8.66 -7.88 18.10
CA TRP A 284 8.18 -9.01 17.28
C TRP A 284 6.66 -9.00 17.05
N ASP A 285 5.89 -8.40 17.98
CA ASP A 285 4.43 -8.38 17.93
C ASP A 285 3.86 -7.21 17.10
N PHE A 286 4.71 -6.37 16.51
CA PHE A 286 4.31 -5.22 15.70
C PHE A 286 3.33 -5.59 14.58
N TYR A 287 3.66 -6.58 13.75
CA TYR A 287 2.78 -6.96 12.64
C TYR A 287 1.49 -7.62 13.10
N PHE A 288 1.49 -8.30 14.26
CA PHE A 288 0.25 -8.83 14.83
C PHE A 288 -0.69 -7.69 15.24
N LYS A 289 -0.16 -6.65 15.90
CA LYS A 289 -0.93 -5.44 16.24
C LYS A 289 -1.39 -4.71 14.99
N ASN A 290 -0.49 -4.47 14.03
CA ASN A 290 -0.78 -3.75 12.79
C ASN A 290 -1.86 -4.46 11.96
N LEU A 291 -1.70 -5.77 11.69
CA LEU A 291 -2.63 -6.54 10.88
C LEU A 291 -3.97 -6.78 11.61
N ALA A 292 -3.99 -6.91 12.93
CA ALA A 292 -5.24 -6.96 13.70
C ALA A 292 -6.01 -5.64 13.59
N LEU A 293 -5.33 -4.50 13.58
CA LEU A 293 -5.96 -3.20 13.35
C LEU A 293 -6.44 -3.04 11.90
N ASN A 294 -5.66 -3.50 10.92
CA ASN A 294 -5.94 -3.30 9.49
C ASN A 294 -6.93 -4.30 8.88
N PHE A 295 -7.01 -5.50 9.43
CA PHE A 295 -7.82 -6.60 8.90
C PHE A 295 -8.71 -7.27 9.96
N ASN A 296 -8.69 -6.85 11.22
CA ASN A 296 -9.56 -7.36 12.29
C ASN A 296 -9.68 -8.90 12.33
N VAL A 297 -10.89 -9.44 12.29
CA VAL A 297 -11.14 -10.90 12.24
C VAL A 297 -10.59 -11.55 10.97
N TRP A 298 -10.44 -10.81 9.86
CA TRP A 298 -9.85 -11.36 8.63
C TRP A 298 -8.39 -11.76 8.86
N PHE A 299 -7.63 -11.03 9.67
CA PHE A 299 -6.27 -11.43 10.03
C PHE A 299 -6.25 -12.76 10.82
N VAL A 300 -7.13 -12.89 11.80
CA VAL A 300 -7.25 -14.14 12.60
C VAL A 300 -7.64 -15.30 11.69
N LEU A 301 -8.60 -15.10 10.79
CA LEU A 301 -9.01 -16.10 9.80
C LEU A 301 -7.86 -16.46 8.86
N ALA A 302 -7.06 -15.49 8.42
CA ALA A 302 -5.90 -15.73 7.56
C ALA A 302 -4.87 -16.63 8.24
N LEU A 303 -4.60 -16.44 9.54
CA LEU A 303 -3.73 -17.32 10.33
C LEU A 303 -4.31 -18.73 10.49
N LEU A 304 -5.62 -18.85 10.70
CA LEU A 304 -6.31 -20.12 10.88
C LEU A 304 -6.45 -20.94 9.59
N SER A 305 -6.26 -20.36 8.41
CA SER A 305 -6.49 -21.03 7.13
C SER A 305 -5.73 -22.34 6.95
N LEU A 306 -4.41 -22.34 7.17
CA LEU A 306 -3.58 -23.54 7.04
C LEU A 306 -3.90 -24.60 8.12
N PRO A 307 -3.99 -24.27 9.43
CA PRO A 307 -4.46 -25.22 10.44
C PRO A 307 -5.82 -25.84 10.12
N LEU A 308 -6.80 -25.03 9.70
CA LEU A 308 -8.13 -25.51 9.34
C LEU A 308 -8.09 -26.43 8.13
N PHE A 309 -7.27 -26.12 7.13
CA PHE A 309 -7.07 -26.97 5.96
C PHE A 309 -6.46 -28.33 6.35
N ILE A 310 -5.45 -28.35 7.23
CA ILE A 310 -4.83 -29.59 7.72
C ILE A 310 -5.86 -30.42 8.48
N ILE A 311 -6.61 -29.82 9.41
CA ILE A 311 -7.68 -30.49 10.15
C ILE A 311 -8.73 -31.06 9.18
N GLN A 312 -9.17 -30.27 8.20
CA GLN A 312 -10.11 -30.73 7.18
C GLN A 312 -9.60 -31.97 6.46
N LYS A 313 -8.32 -32.02 6.09
CA LYS A 313 -7.70 -33.18 5.42
C LYS A 313 -7.59 -34.40 6.32
N LEU A 314 -7.30 -34.22 7.60
CA LEU A 314 -7.19 -35.33 8.57
C LEU A 314 -8.55 -35.98 8.86
N PHE A 315 -9.64 -35.19 8.88
CA PHE A 315 -10.97 -35.69 9.27
C PHE A 315 -11.93 -35.95 8.10
N SER A 316 -11.68 -35.41 6.91
CA SER A 316 -12.52 -35.66 5.74
C SER A 316 -12.12 -36.95 5.05
N LYS A 317 -13.06 -37.90 4.89
CA LYS A 317 -12.90 -39.08 4.00
C LYS A 317 -12.92 -38.71 2.50
N SER A 318 -12.82 -37.42 2.17
CA SER A 318 -12.91 -36.94 0.79
C SER A 318 -11.64 -37.32 0.03
N PHE A 319 -11.82 -38.05 -1.08
CA PHE A 319 -10.78 -38.42 -2.03
C PHE A 319 -10.37 -37.20 -2.88
N GLU A 320 -9.89 -36.13 -2.24
CA GLU A 320 -9.17 -35.09 -2.98
C GLU A 320 -7.77 -35.60 -3.31
N THR A 321 -7.43 -35.60 -4.59
CA THR A 321 -6.09 -35.97 -5.08
C THR A 321 -5.01 -35.17 -4.35
N PHE A 322 -3.89 -35.81 -4.00
CA PHE A 322 -2.72 -35.17 -3.38
C PHE A 322 -2.33 -33.85 -4.05
N GLN A 323 -2.42 -33.80 -5.39
CA GLN A 323 -2.18 -32.61 -6.20
C GLN A 323 -3.10 -31.43 -5.86
N SER A 324 -4.39 -31.66 -5.62
CA SER A 324 -5.35 -30.61 -5.23
C SER A 324 -5.06 -30.09 -3.82
N GLY A 325 -4.60 -30.98 -2.93
CA GLY A 325 -4.20 -30.63 -1.58
C GLY A 325 -2.95 -29.75 -1.53
N LEU A 326 -1.89 -30.19 -2.20
CA LEU A 326 -0.63 -29.44 -2.30
C LEU A 326 -0.85 -28.05 -2.90
N ARG A 327 -1.68 -27.96 -3.93
CA ARG A 327 -1.98 -26.70 -4.59
C ARG A 327 -2.69 -25.68 -3.70
N THR A 328 -3.58 -26.16 -2.82
CA THR A 328 -4.21 -25.28 -1.83
C THR A 328 -3.16 -24.74 -0.85
N VAL A 329 -2.21 -25.57 -0.40
CA VAL A 329 -1.10 -25.11 0.45
C VAL A 329 -0.25 -24.05 -0.27
N VAL A 330 0.04 -24.25 -1.56
CA VAL A 330 0.78 -23.28 -2.38
C VAL A 330 0.06 -21.95 -2.43
N PHE A 331 -1.26 -21.92 -2.62
CA PHE A 331 -2.03 -20.67 -2.65
C PHE A 331 -2.06 -19.94 -1.29
N LEU A 332 -2.00 -20.68 -0.18
CA LEU A 332 -2.01 -20.12 1.16
C LEU A 332 -0.63 -19.60 1.62
N SER A 333 0.43 -20.20 1.09
CA SER A 333 1.80 -19.99 1.56
C SER A 333 2.37 -18.57 1.41
N PRO A 334 2.03 -17.73 0.40
CA PRO A 334 2.67 -16.42 0.26
C PRO A 334 2.43 -15.51 1.46
N PHE A 335 1.24 -15.55 2.07
CA PHE A 335 0.94 -14.79 3.28
C PHE A 335 1.83 -15.22 4.46
N TYR A 336 1.94 -16.53 4.72
CA TYR A 336 2.74 -17.05 5.83
C TYR A 336 4.23 -16.82 5.61
N LEU A 337 4.71 -17.02 4.37
CA LEU A 337 6.10 -16.75 4.00
C LEU A 337 6.46 -15.29 4.26
N TRP A 338 5.64 -14.37 3.77
CA TRP A 338 5.88 -12.94 3.91
C TRP A 338 5.82 -12.48 5.37
N LEU A 339 4.78 -12.93 6.10
CA LEU A 339 4.64 -12.63 7.53
C LEU A 339 5.85 -13.14 8.32
N ALA A 340 6.34 -14.34 8.04
CA ALA A 340 7.51 -14.89 8.71
C ALA A 340 8.78 -14.08 8.41
N ILE A 341 9.05 -13.77 7.13
CA ILE A 341 10.22 -12.99 6.72
C ILE A 341 10.27 -11.66 7.47
N PHE A 342 9.19 -10.87 7.42
CA PHE A 342 9.20 -9.53 8.01
C PHE A 342 9.06 -9.52 9.53
N THR A 343 8.37 -10.50 10.14
CA THR A 343 8.34 -10.62 11.61
C THR A 343 9.73 -10.89 12.18
N LEU A 344 10.56 -11.66 11.45
CA LEU A 344 11.94 -11.95 11.85
C LEU A 344 12.89 -10.76 11.65
N GLN A 345 12.57 -9.79 10.80
CA GLN A 345 13.40 -8.59 10.62
C GLN A 345 13.22 -7.62 11.81
N PRO A 346 14.30 -7.03 12.35
CA PRO A 346 14.19 -6.05 13.45
C PRO A 346 13.43 -4.78 13.04
N HIS A 347 13.75 -4.23 11.88
CA HIS A 347 13.05 -3.07 11.31
C HIS A 347 11.71 -3.47 10.68
N LYS A 348 10.66 -2.71 10.97
CA LYS A 348 9.29 -3.01 10.56
C LYS A 348 8.56 -1.73 10.21
N GLU A 349 7.80 -1.78 9.12
CA GLU A 349 6.96 -0.69 8.67
C GLU A 349 5.66 -1.27 8.10
N GLU A 350 4.55 -0.54 8.26
CA GLU A 350 3.24 -1.00 7.79
C GLU A 350 3.23 -1.31 6.29
N ARG A 351 3.85 -0.43 5.47
CA ARG A 351 3.90 -0.58 4.02
C ARG A 351 4.64 -1.83 3.53
N PHE A 352 5.49 -2.44 4.34
CA PHE A 352 6.15 -3.70 3.96
C PHE A 352 5.17 -4.85 3.84
N MET A 353 4.00 -4.78 4.50
CA MET A 353 2.98 -5.82 4.43
C MET A 353 2.03 -5.68 3.25
N TYR A 354 2.04 -4.56 2.52
CA TYR A 354 1.12 -4.32 1.39
C TYR A 354 1.16 -5.44 0.34
N PRO A 355 2.32 -5.97 -0.09
CA PRO A 355 2.38 -7.08 -1.05
C PRO A 355 1.64 -8.34 -0.60
N ALA A 356 1.49 -8.55 0.71
CA ALA A 356 0.84 -9.72 1.29
C ALA A 356 -0.67 -9.58 1.50
N TYR A 357 -1.24 -8.36 1.44
CA TYR A 357 -2.66 -8.12 1.75
C TYR A 357 -3.65 -8.93 0.89
N PRO A 358 -3.45 -9.10 -0.43
CA PRO A 358 -4.33 -9.97 -1.23
C PRO A 358 -4.24 -11.44 -0.82
N PHE A 359 -3.07 -11.91 -0.40
CA PHE A 359 -2.88 -13.28 0.07
C PHE A 359 -3.48 -13.49 1.47
N LEU A 360 -3.39 -12.49 2.35
CA LEU A 360 -4.10 -12.46 3.63
C LEU A 360 -5.61 -12.59 3.38
N ALA A 361 -6.17 -11.76 2.50
CA ALA A 361 -7.59 -11.80 2.17
C ALA A 361 -8.03 -13.15 1.57
N LEU A 362 -7.19 -13.76 0.71
CA LEU A 362 -7.44 -15.10 0.18
C LEU A 362 -7.47 -16.17 1.28
N ASN A 363 -6.49 -16.16 2.18
CA ASN A 363 -6.42 -17.09 3.31
C ASN A 363 -7.64 -16.92 4.22
N ALA A 364 -7.99 -15.67 4.56
CA ALA A 364 -9.14 -15.36 5.39
C ALA A 364 -10.45 -15.85 4.76
N ALA A 365 -10.62 -15.62 3.46
CA ALA A 365 -11.77 -16.05 2.70
C ALA A 365 -11.91 -17.58 2.65
N LEU A 366 -10.79 -18.31 2.49
CA LEU A 366 -10.80 -19.77 2.51
C LEU A 366 -11.10 -20.31 3.91
N ALA A 367 -10.47 -19.77 4.95
CA ALA A 367 -10.72 -20.13 6.34
C ALA A 367 -12.21 -19.95 6.70
N LEU A 368 -12.79 -18.80 6.35
CA LEU A 368 -14.20 -18.54 6.58
C LEU A 368 -15.09 -19.53 5.82
N HIS A 369 -14.79 -19.81 4.55
CA HIS A 369 -15.52 -20.81 3.78
C HIS A 369 -15.49 -22.19 4.43
N THR A 370 -14.34 -22.62 4.93
CA THR A 370 -14.17 -23.89 5.63
C THR A 370 -14.93 -23.92 6.96
N LEU A 371 -14.81 -22.87 7.79
CA LEU A 371 -15.56 -22.75 9.06
C LEU A 371 -17.07 -22.79 8.84
N LEU A 372 -17.57 -22.05 7.85
CA LEU A 372 -19.00 -22.04 7.52
C LEU A 372 -19.47 -23.40 6.99
N SER A 373 -18.61 -24.13 6.29
CA SER A 373 -18.92 -25.49 5.84
C SER A 373 -19.02 -26.47 7.02
N PHE A 374 -18.13 -26.36 8.02
CA PHE A 374 -18.23 -27.14 9.26
C PHE A 374 -19.46 -26.77 10.09
N PHE A 375 -19.73 -25.47 10.24
CA PHE A 375 -20.86 -24.98 11.01
C PHE A 375 -22.22 -25.31 10.37
N GLY A 376 -22.29 -25.20 9.04
CA GLY A 376 -23.48 -25.50 8.24
C GLY A 376 -23.80 -26.99 8.15
N ASN A 377 -22.78 -27.84 7.92
CA ASN A 377 -22.95 -29.28 7.70
C ASN A 377 -22.78 -30.12 8.99
N ALA A 378 -22.79 -29.50 10.16
CA ALA A 378 -22.65 -30.19 11.43
C ALA A 378 -23.74 -31.27 11.59
N SER A 379 -23.34 -32.50 11.94
CA SER A 379 -24.26 -33.63 12.13
C SER A 379 -25.33 -33.30 13.17
N PRO A 380 -26.62 -33.68 12.95
CA PRO A 380 -27.71 -33.43 13.89
C PRO A 380 -27.47 -33.98 15.30
N LYS A 381 -26.55 -34.94 15.44
CA LYS A 381 -26.15 -35.54 16.72
C LYS A 381 -25.22 -34.63 17.54
N THR A 382 -24.59 -33.63 16.93
CA THR A 382 -23.71 -32.66 17.61
C THR A 382 -24.49 -31.48 18.17
N LEU A 383 -23.96 -30.80 19.19
CA LEU A 383 -24.56 -29.57 19.75
C LEU A 383 -24.77 -28.49 18.67
N ILE A 384 -23.81 -28.34 17.75
CA ILE A 384 -23.88 -27.39 16.63
C ILE A 384 -24.96 -27.79 15.61
N GLY A 385 -25.17 -29.09 15.39
CA GLY A 385 -26.24 -29.60 14.52
C GLY A 385 -27.65 -29.32 15.03
N LYS A 386 -27.83 -29.16 16.35
CA LYS A 386 -29.12 -28.83 16.97
C LYS A 386 -29.51 -27.35 16.85
N ILE A 387 -28.56 -26.48 16.51
CA ILE A 387 -28.83 -25.04 16.35
C ILE A 387 -29.70 -24.82 15.10
N PRO A 388 -30.84 -24.11 15.20
CA PRO A 388 -31.70 -23.81 14.05
C PRO A 388 -30.96 -23.07 12.94
N ALA A 389 -31.24 -23.40 11.68
CA ALA A 389 -30.57 -22.79 10.53
C ALA A 389 -30.69 -21.24 10.50
N LYS A 390 -31.84 -20.69 10.91
CA LYS A 390 -32.05 -19.24 11.02
C LYS A 390 -31.12 -18.60 12.04
N LEU A 391 -30.90 -19.24 13.19
CA LEU A 391 -30.00 -18.75 14.23
C LEU A 391 -28.53 -18.85 13.77
N LYS A 392 -28.17 -19.92 13.06
CA LYS A 392 -26.84 -20.04 12.44
C LYS A 392 -26.57 -18.90 11.46
N LEU A 393 -27.53 -18.61 10.59
CA LEU A 393 -27.42 -17.50 9.65
C LEU A 393 -27.30 -16.16 10.37
N PHE A 394 -28.10 -15.92 11.41
CA PHE A 394 -28.02 -14.70 12.21
C PHE A 394 -26.63 -14.52 12.86
N ILE A 395 -26.06 -15.56 13.47
CA ILE A 395 -24.73 -15.51 14.09
C ILE A 395 -23.66 -15.14 13.05
N VAL A 396 -23.70 -15.78 11.88
CA VAL A 396 -22.73 -15.53 10.80
C VAL A 396 -22.90 -14.11 10.26
N ALA A 397 -24.13 -13.69 9.98
CA ALA A 397 -24.43 -12.35 9.48
C ALA A 397 -24.01 -11.27 10.48
N ALA A 398 -24.32 -11.44 11.77
CA ALA A 398 -23.94 -10.51 12.82
C ALA A 398 -22.41 -10.39 12.96
N GLY A 399 -21.68 -11.51 12.92
CA GLY A 399 -20.22 -11.51 12.97
C GLY A 399 -19.57 -10.80 11.77
N LEU A 400 -20.11 -11.02 10.56
CA LEU A 400 -19.63 -10.34 9.35
C LEU A 400 -19.96 -8.85 9.36
N MET A 401 -21.18 -8.47 9.76
CA MET A 401 -21.57 -7.07 9.89
C MET A 401 -20.69 -6.35 10.90
N LEU A 402 -20.44 -6.94 12.07
CA LEU A 402 -19.54 -6.37 13.07
C LEU A 402 -18.12 -6.15 12.53
N SER A 403 -17.57 -7.12 11.78
CA SER A 403 -16.25 -6.97 11.14
C SER A 403 -16.22 -5.82 10.13
N ILE A 404 -17.27 -5.68 9.32
CA ILE A 404 -17.43 -4.59 8.35
C ILE A 404 -17.54 -3.25 9.07
N ASP A 405 -18.38 -3.15 10.09
CA ASP A 405 -18.60 -1.92 10.86
C ASP A 405 -17.31 -1.46 11.55
N VAL A 406 -16.56 -2.38 12.18
CA VAL A 406 -15.25 -2.09 12.78
C VAL A 406 -14.26 -1.56 11.72
N GLY A 407 -14.24 -2.18 10.54
CA GLY A 407 -13.40 -1.74 9.42
C GLY A 407 -13.75 -0.33 8.93
N LEU A 408 -15.03 -0.05 8.69
CA LEU A 408 -15.53 1.25 8.22
C LEU A 408 -15.30 2.35 9.26
N VAL A 409 -15.61 2.08 10.53
CA VAL A 409 -15.38 3.01 11.64
C VAL A 409 -13.90 3.35 11.79
N ARG A 410 -13.00 2.39 11.55
CA ARG A 410 -11.56 2.65 11.53
C ARG A 410 -11.12 3.49 10.34
N ILE A 411 -11.59 3.18 9.12
CA ILE A 411 -11.32 3.96 7.90
C ILE A 411 -11.72 5.42 8.12
N TRP A 412 -12.96 5.65 8.58
CA TRP A 412 -13.45 6.98 8.90
C TRP A 412 -12.64 7.65 10.02
N GLY A 413 -12.22 6.86 11.01
CA GLY A 413 -11.39 7.33 12.11
C GLY A 413 -10.02 7.85 11.67
N LEU A 414 -9.42 7.21 10.66
CA LEU A 414 -8.14 7.60 10.10
C LEU A 414 -8.27 8.83 9.20
N TYR A 415 -9.31 8.88 8.36
CA TYR A 415 -9.60 10.07 7.56
C TYR A 415 -9.87 11.31 8.42
N SER A 416 -10.82 11.21 9.36
CA SER A 416 -11.18 12.33 10.24
C SER A 416 -10.03 12.77 11.15
N GLY A 417 -9.17 11.84 11.57
CA GLY A 417 -8.05 12.14 12.46
C GLY A 417 -6.84 12.79 11.78
N TYR A 418 -6.59 12.46 10.50
CA TYR A 418 -5.31 12.72 9.86
C TYR A 418 -5.41 13.37 8.46
N SER A 419 -6.56 13.89 8.07
CA SER A 419 -6.75 14.54 6.75
C SER A 419 -6.22 15.97 6.66
N ALA A 420 -5.94 16.64 7.79
CA ALA A 420 -5.55 18.05 7.82
C ALA A 420 -4.38 18.39 6.87
N PRO A 421 -3.29 17.59 6.77
CA PRO A 421 -2.17 17.94 5.88
C PRO A 421 -2.55 18.03 4.40
N LEU A 422 -3.58 17.30 3.92
CA LEU A 422 -4.04 17.42 2.54
C LEU A 422 -4.95 18.63 2.30
N ALA A 423 -5.48 19.25 3.36
CA ALA A 423 -6.51 20.28 3.29
C ALA A 423 -5.99 21.71 3.53
N ILE A 424 -4.97 21.89 4.38
CA ILE A 424 -4.57 23.23 4.87
C ILE A 424 -4.01 24.19 3.81
N TYR A 425 -3.58 23.69 2.65
CA TYR A 425 -2.92 24.49 1.62
C TYR A 425 -3.87 25.21 0.66
N ALA A 426 -5.17 24.89 0.66
CA ALA A 426 -6.14 25.46 -0.28
C ALA A 426 -6.14 27.00 -0.34
N PRO A 427 -6.00 27.75 0.78
CA PRO A 427 -5.96 29.21 0.76
C PRO A 427 -4.75 29.81 0.01
N LEU A 428 -3.65 29.06 -0.15
CA LEU A 428 -2.42 29.57 -0.77
C LEU A 428 -2.62 30.05 -2.22
N VAL A 429 -3.66 29.55 -2.92
CA VAL A 429 -3.98 29.98 -4.28
C VAL A 429 -4.32 31.48 -4.32
N GLU A 430 -4.97 31.99 -3.27
CA GLU A 430 -5.41 33.39 -3.17
C GLU A 430 -4.40 34.25 -2.41
N VAL A 431 -3.82 33.73 -1.33
CA VAL A 431 -2.97 34.53 -0.43
C VAL A 431 -1.47 34.44 -0.74
N GLY A 432 -1.04 33.42 -1.47
CA GLY A 432 0.37 33.11 -1.73
C GLY A 432 0.93 33.83 -2.97
N GLY A 433 2.07 34.50 -2.80
CA GLY A 433 2.83 35.13 -3.88
C GLY A 433 3.66 34.13 -4.68
N ARG A 434 4.10 34.54 -5.88
CA ARG A 434 4.92 33.70 -6.75
C ARG A 434 6.33 33.51 -6.17
N GLY A 435 6.80 32.26 -6.12
CA GLY A 435 8.15 31.93 -5.63
C GLY A 435 8.35 32.14 -4.13
N GLU A 436 7.28 32.30 -3.36
CA GLU A 436 7.37 32.41 -1.90
C GLU A 436 7.64 31.05 -1.25
N ASN A 437 8.30 31.07 -0.08
CA ASN A 437 8.64 29.85 0.65
C ASN A 437 7.55 29.47 1.66
N VAL A 438 7.19 28.19 1.67
CA VAL A 438 6.37 27.57 2.71
C VAL A 438 7.27 26.71 3.58
N CYS A 439 7.42 27.09 4.83
CA CYS A 439 8.38 26.48 5.73
C CYS A 439 7.78 25.40 6.64
N PHE A 440 8.59 24.40 6.92
CA PHE A 440 8.27 23.26 7.76
C PHE A 440 9.34 23.06 8.84
N GLY A 441 8.92 22.98 10.09
CA GLY A 441 9.77 22.60 11.22
C GLY A 441 9.46 21.17 11.67
N LYS A 442 8.94 21.02 12.89
CA LYS A 442 8.55 19.73 13.49
C LYS A 442 7.57 18.89 12.66
N ASP A 443 6.80 19.51 11.76
CA ASP A 443 5.79 18.85 10.93
C ASP A 443 6.27 18.53 9.50
N TRP A 444 7.57 18.60 9.22
CA TRP A 444 8.13 18.33 7.89
C TRP A 444 7.65 17.00 7.29
N TYR A 445 7.54 15.94 8.10
CA TYR A 445 7.13 14.61 7.65
C TYR A 445 5.64 14.50 7.29
N ARG A 446 4.84 15.54 7.57
CA ARG A 446 3.42 15.62 7.22
C ARG A 446 3.18 16.36 5.91
N PHE A 447 4.21 16.99 5.34
CA PHE A 447 4.11 17.65 4.05
C PHE A 447 3.65 16.64 2.98
N PRO A 448 2.54 16.91 2.25
CA PRO A 448 2.02 15.93 1.30
C PRO A 448 2.76 15.90 -0.03
N SER A 449 3.10 17.07 -0.58
CA SER A 449 3.96 17.28 -1.77
C SER A 449 3.84 18.74 -2.26
N SER A 450 4.85 19.18 -3.00
CA SER A 450 4.89 20.40 -3.82
C SER A 450 3.72 20.50 -4.80
N TYR A 451 2.99 19.43 -5.11
CA TYR A 451 1.72 19.49 -5.84
C TYR A 451 0.66 20.37 -5.15
N PHE A 452 0.72 20.54 -3.82
CA PHE A 452 -0.20 21.36 -3.04
C PHE A 452 0.22 22.82 -2.92
N LEU A 453 1.42 23.18 -3.39
CA LEU A 453 1.95 24.55 -3.31
C LEU A 453 1.71 25.27 -4.65
N PRO A 454 0.87 26.31 -4.75
CA PRO A 454 0.62 27.02 -6.00
C PRO A 454 1.79 27.97 -6.37
N ASN A 455 1.66 28.68 -7.49
CA ASN A 455 2.48 29.85 -7.83
C ASN A 455 4.02 29.64 -7.75
N ASP A 456 4.52 28.47 -8.18
CA ASP A 456 5.95 28.14 -8.10
C ASP A 456 6.54 28.30 -6.68
N MET A 457 5.73 28.13 -5.63
CA MET A 457 6.18 28.19 -4.23
C MET A 457 7.02 26.97 -3.85
N HIS A 458 7.99 27.17 -2.96
CA HIS A 458 8.94 26.13 -2.55
C HIS A 458 8.73 25.71 -1.10
N ALA A 459 8.75 24.41 -0.86
CA ALA A 459 8.85 23.85 0.48
C ALA A 459 10.27 24.06 1.01
N LYS A 460 10.42 24.66 2.19
CA LYS A 460 11.70 24.84 2.86
C LYS A 460 11.65 24.29 4.27
N PHE A 461 12.81 23.92 4.82
CA PHE A 461 12.89 23.42 6.18
C PHE A 461 13.51 24.45 7.11
N ILE A 462 12.95 24.61 8.29
CA ILE A 462 13.56 25.35 9.39
C ILE A 462 14.05 24.35 10.43
N ARG A 463 14.99 24.78 11.27
CA ARG A 463 15.53 23.93 12.33
C ARG A 463 14.40 23.49 13.27
N SER A 464 14.35 22.20 13.58
CA SER A 464 13.44 21.55 14.56
C SER A 464 14.26 20.69 15.52
N GLU A 465 13.67 19.82 16.35
CA GLU A 465 14.43 18.84 17.14
C GLU A 465 14.85 17.60 16.35
N PHE A 466 14.39 17.47 15.10
CA PHE A 466 14.89 16.44 14.20
C PHE A 466 16.39 16.65 13.91
N ARG A 467 17.16 15.56 13.96
CA ARG A 467 18.62 15.52 13.74
C ARG A 467 19.01 14.47 12.68
N GLY A 468 18.04 14.04 11.88
CA GLY A 468 18.29 13.19 10.73
C GLY A 468 18.54 14.01 9.46
N LEU A 469 18.79 13.32 8.36
CA LEU A 469 18.93 13.94 7.06
C LEU A 469 17.56 14.36 6.51
N LEU A 470 17.39 15.64 6.21
CA LEU A 470 16.23 16.14 5.50
C LEU A 470 16.44 16.07 3.97
N PRO A 471 15.36 15.98 3.18
CA PRO A 471 15.43 16.08 1.73
C PRO A 471 16.12 17.37 1.27
N GLY A 472 16.96 17.27 0.25
CA GLY A 472 17.52 18.41 -0.45
C GLY A 472 16.61 18.90 -1.57
N GLU A 473 17.02 19.91 -2.31
CA GLU A 473 16.29 20.41 -3.49
C GLU A 473 16.93 19.87 -4.76
N PHE A 474 16.13 19.31 -5.66
CA PHE A 474 16.64 18.94 -6.97
C PHE A 474 17.24 20.13 -7.69
N SER A 475 18.32 19.91 -8.46
CA SER A 475 18.87 20.96 -9.31
C SER A 475 17.86 21.43 -10.35
N GLU A 476 17.55 22.73 -10.32
CA GLU A 476 16.75 23.42 -11.33
C GLU A 476 17.61 23.92 -12.52
N ALA A 477 18.91 23.66 -12.48
CA ALA A 477 19.85 24.18 -13.46
C ALA A 477 19.55 23.64 -14.87
N ARG A 478 19.41 24.52 -15.85
CA ARG A 478 19.25 24.13 -17.26
C ARG A 478 20.61 24.10 -17.95
N THR A 479 21.50 23.21 -17.51
CA THR A 479 22.86 23.09 -18.06
C THR A 479 22.98 21.89 -19.01
N GLY A 480 23.60 22.11 -20.18
CA GLY A 480 23.87 21.07 -21.20
C GLY A 480 22.68 20.70 -22.11
N PHE A 481 22.85 19.64 -22.91
CA PHE A 481 21.78 19.04 -23.72
C PHE A 481 20.99 18.04 -22.86
N GLY A 482 19.90 18.47 -22.23
CA GLY A 482 19.01 17.58 -21.49
C GLY A 482 17.92 18.29 -20.67
N PHE A 483 16.81 17.59 -20.44
CA PHE A 483 15.79 17.96 -19.45
C PHE A 483 16.10 17.22 -18.14
N TRP A 484 15.74 17.79 -16.97
CA TRP A 484 15.86 17.17 -15.63
C TRP A 484 17.28 16.96 -15.08
N SER A 485 18.10 18.01 -15.08
CA SER A 485 19.50 17.93 -14.63
C SER A 485 19.71 17.43 -13.19
N GLY A 486 18.74 17.64 -12.31
CA GLY A 486 18.71 17.14 -10.95
C GLY A 486 18.71 15.61 -10.84
N THR A 487 18.45 14.87 -11.92
CA THR A 487 18.58 13.40 -11.88
C THR A 487 20.04 12.92 -11.95
N TRP A 488 20.98 13.79 -12.33
CA TRP A 488 22.42 13.48 -12.38
C TRP A 488 23.33 14.50 -11.70
N LEU A 489 22.82 15.68 -11.35
CA LEU A 489 23.54 16.66 -10.52
C LEU A 489 23.21 16.37 -9.05
N PRO A 490 24.16 15.83 -8.26
CA PRO A 490 23.89 15.46 -6.87
C PRO A 490 23.62 16.70 -6.03
N THR A 491 22.59 16.63 -5.19
CA THR A 491 22.39 17.65 -4.16
C THR A 491 23.46 17.53 -3.09
N ILE A 492 24.04 18.66 -2.71
CA ILE A 492 25.09 18.75 -1.69
C ILE A 492 24.56 18.27 -0.34
N GLY A 493 25.38 17.54 0.42
CA GLY A 493 25.10 17.16 1.81
C GLY A 493 24.21 15.93 1.99
N LEU A 494 23.92 15.16 0.94
CA LEU A 494 23.21 13.88 1.05
C LEU A 494 24.15 12.76 1.54
N ASN A 495 23.66 11.87 2.41
CA ASN A 495 24.41 10.73 2.96
C ASN A 495 23.48 9.52 3.22
N ASP A 496 24.04 8.31 3.24
CA ASP A 496 23.31 7.04 3.45
C ASP A 496 23.23 6.61 4.93
N ARG A 497 23.59 7.52 5.85
CA ARG A 497 23.69 7.31 7.30
C ARG A 497 22.69 8.13 8.12
N ASN A 498 21.76 8.82 7.45
CA ASN A 498 20.76 9.69 8.07
C ASN A 498 21.41 10.75 9.00
N GLU A 499 22.60 11.22 8.66
CA GLU A 499 23.31 12.26 9.40
C GLU A 499 22.74 13.64 9.04
N GLU A 500 22.51 14.48 10.05
CA GLU A 500 22.04 15.86 9.87
C GLU A 500 22.98 16.64 8.95
N ASP A 501 22.38 17.35 7.99
CA ASP A 501 23.07 18.34 7.17
C ASP A 501 22.46 19.73 7.40
N ALA A 502 23.26 20.64 7.95
CA ALA A 502 22.80 21.98 8.27
C ALA A 502 22.46 22.82 7.03
N GLY A 503 22.94 22.42 5.85
CA GLY A 503 22.64 23.06 4.57
C GLY A 503 21.20 22.87 4.10
N LYS A 504 20.42 21.99 4.75
CA LYS A 504 18.99 21.79 4.46
C LYS A 504 18.08 22.84 5.08
N TYR A 505 18.60 23.64 6.02
CA TYR A 505 17.79 24.62 6.75
C TYR A 505 17.86 26.01 6.13
N VAL A 506 16.72 26.72 6.16
CA VAL A 506 16.65 28.15 5.92
C VAL A 506 16.38 28.88 7.24
N GLU A 507 16.73 30.15 7.29
CA GLU A 507 16.38 31.02 8.41
C GLU A 507 14.88 31.36 8.40
N LEU A 508 14.29 31.54 9.57
CA LEU A 508 12.86 31.81 9.74
C LEU A 508 12.38 33.10 9.02
N ARG A 509 13.28 34.03 8.72
CA ARG A 509 12.95 35.26 7.95
C ARG A 509 12.74 35.00 6.45
N ALA A 510 13.19 33.85 5.94
CA ALA A 510 12.98 33.46 4.55
C ALA A 510 11.59 32.86 4.30
N CYS A 511 10.81 32.62 5.37
CA CYS A 511 9.52 31.93 5.35
C CYS A 511 8.36 32.92 5.21
N SER A 512 7.74 32.99 4.04
CA SER A 512 6.49 33.77 3.86
C SER A 512 5.31 33.08 4.54
N PHE A 513 5.30 31.75 4.51
CA PHE A 513 4.33 30.91 5.21
C PHE A 513 5.04 29.86 6.06
N LEU A 514 4.35 29.39 7.09
CA LEU A 514 4.83 28.32 7.96
C LEU A 514 3.68 27.38 8.31
N VAL A 515 3.95 26.09 8.29
CA VAL A 515 3.00 25.07 8.76
C VAL A 515 3.43 24.57 10.14
N ASP A 516 2.52 24.65 11.10
CA ASP A 516 2.75 24.21 12.48
C ASP A 516 1.53 23.51 13.06
N THR A 517 1.76 22.50 13.89
CA THR A 517 0.72 21.81 14.67
C THR A 517 0.86 22.11 16.14
N GLN A 518 -0.20 22.67 16.72
CA GLN A 518 -0.33 22.92 18.16
C GLN A 518 -1.15 21.80 18.82
N PHE A 519 -0.70 21.26 19.95
CA PHE A 519 -1.41 20.25 20.75
C PHE A 519 -1.73 20.79 22.15
N PRO A 520 -2.82 21.55 22.33
CA PRO A 520 -3.11 22.24 23.59
C PRO A 520 -3.25 21.33 24.80
N GLU A 521 -3.75 20.10 24.62
CA GLU A 521 -3.89 19.14 25.74
C GLU A 521 -2.53 18.70 26.28
N GLN A 522 -1.54 18.49 25.41
CA GLN A 522 -0.17 18.15 25.84
C GLN A 522 0.49 19.32 26.58
N GLN A 523 0.18 20.55 26.17
CA GLN A 523 0.74 21.77 26.79
C GLN A 523 0.21 22.03 28.22
N LYS A 524 -0.90 21.41 28.61
CA LYS A 524 -1.45 21.49 29.98
C LYS A 524 -0.67 20.64 30.98
N ASP A 525 0.15 19.70 30.52
CA ASP A 525 0.98 18.88 31.39
C ASP A 525 2.05 19.78 32.07
N LEU A 526 2.12 19.72 33.40
CA LEU A 526 3.08 20.48 34.21
C LEU A 526 4.54 20.14 33.86
N SER A 527 4.78 18.99 33.23
CA SER A 527 6.10 18.56 32.76
C SER A 527 6.44 19.05 31.36
N TRP A 528 5.49 19.63 30.63
CA TRP A 528 5.71 20.09 29.26
C TRP A 528 6.61 21.32 29.22
N LYS A 529 7.64 21.26 28.38
CA LYS A 529 8.54 22.37 28.08
C LYS A 529 8.61 22.54 26.57
N VAL A 530 8.51 23.79 26.13
CA VAL A 530 8.71 24.15 24.72
C VAL A 530 10.15 23.77 24.33
N PRO A 531 10.36 22.88 23.34
CA PRO A 531 11.70 22.58 22.87
C PRO A 531 12.34 23.82 22.23
N PRO A 532 13.64 24.08 22.44
CA PRO A 532 14.29 25.29 21.95
C PRO A 532 14.18 25.50 20.44
N ASN A 533 14.20 24.42 19.65
CA ASN A 533 14.09 24.49 18.19
C ASN A 533 12.68 24.26 17.67
N GLU A 534 11.68 24.07 18.55
CA GLU A 534 10.28 23.87 18.17
C GLU A 534 9.36 24.79 18.98
N PRO A 535 9.53 26.12 18.83
CA PRO A 535 8.66 27.07 19.50
C PRO A 535 7.21 26.94 19.00
N ASP A 536 6.26 27.40 19.81
CA ASP A 536 4.86 27.44 19.42
C ASP A 536 4.61 28.62 18.46
N TYR A 537 4.83 28.38 17.17
CA TYR A 537 4.64 29.39 16.13
C TYR A 537 3.18 29.83 16.00
N VAL A 538 2.22 28.98 16.36
CA VAL A 538 0.79 29.33 16.35
C VAL A 538 0.46 30.34 17.46
N ALA A 539 1.11 30.22 18.62
CA ALA A 539 0.95 31.17 19.72
C ALA A 539 1.66 32.52 19.49
N ASP A 540 2.69 32.57 18.63
CA ASP A 540 3.40 33.80 18.25
C ASP A 540 2.57 34.66 17.28
N THR A 541 1.53 35.30 17.81
CA THR A 541 0.65 36.20 17.07
C THR A 541 1.29 37.54 16.72
N GLU A 542 2.46 37.87 17.25
CA GLU A 542 3.20 39.07 16.86
C GLU A 542 3.83 38.90 15.49
N ARG A 543 4.43 37.73 15.23
CA ARG A 543 5.08 37.41 13.96
C ARG A 543 4.17 36.75 12.94
N TRP A 544 3.20 35.95 13.39
CA TRP A 544 2.39 35.10 12.51
C TRP A 544 0.92 35.50 12.53
N GLN A 545 0.31 35.44 11.35
CA GLN A 545 -1.13 35.53 11.15
C GLN A 545 -1.66 34.14 10.80
N GLU A 546 -2.64 33.67 11.55
CA GLU A 546 -3.37 32.44 11.22
C GLU A 546 -4.15 32.62 9.92
N VAL A 547 -3.85 31.80 8.90
CA VAL A 547 -4.59 31.77 7.63
C VAL A 547 -5.72 30.74 7.71
N LEU A 548 -5.38 29.52 8.13
CA LEU A 548 -6.32 28.42 8.29
C LEU A 548 -5.78 27.41 9.29
N CYS A 549 -6.60 27.01 10.25
CA CYS A 549 -6.32 25.86 11.12
C CYS A 549 -7.42 24.80 10.97
N VAL A 550 -7.00 23.54 10.86
CA VAL A 550 -7.90 22.37 10.75
C VAL A 550 -7.61 21.43 11.93
N PRO A 551 -8.64 20.77 12.51
CA PRO A 551 -8.45 19.79 13.57
C PRO A 551 -7.51 18.65 13.12
N PHE A 552 -6.59 18.27 13.99
CA PHE A 552 -5.68 17.13 13.77
C PHE A 552 -5.60 16.30 15.04
N LEU A 553 -5.70 14.97 14.94
CA LEU A 553 -5.82 14.11 16.11
C LEU A 553 -4.57 14.20 17.01
N ASP A 554 -4.78 14.50 18.29
CA ASP A 554 -3.74 14.39 19.30
C ASP A 554 -3.62 12.92 19.73
N ALA A 555 -2.73 12.18 19.06
CA ALA A 555 -2.55 10.76 19.31
C ALA A 555 -1.93 10.46 20.70
N ALA A 556 -1.20 11.40 21.31
CA ALA A 556 -0.61 11.19 22.63
C ALA A 556 -1.64 11.33 23.73
N SER A 557 -2.52 12.34 23.63
CA SER A 557 -3.57 12.62 24.62
C SER A 557 -4.84 11.78 24.41
N THR A 558 -5.02 11.17 23.23
CA THR A 558 -6.20 10.35 22.94
C THR A 558 -6.01 8.90 23.39
N PRO A 559 -6.97 8.30 24.12
CA PRO A 559 -6.93 6.88 24.49
C PRO A 559 -6.95 5.93 23.29
N PHE A 560 -6.38 4.73 23.47
CA PHE A 560 -6.19 3.76 22.38
C PHE A 560 -7.47 3.46 21.59
N LEU A 561 -8.60 3.19 22.24
CA LEU A 561 -9.84 2.82 21.54
C LEU A 561 -10.34 3.95 20.63
N ALA A 562 -10.28 5.20 21.12
CA ALA A 562 -10.69 6.39 20.40
C ALA A 562 -9.72 6.75 19.25
N ARG A 563 -8.46 6.33 19.33
CA ARG A 563 -7.50 6.38 18.22
C ARG A 563 -7.76 5.28 17.19
N ALA A 564 -7.96 4.05 17.67
CA ALA A 564 -8.06 2.86 16.84
C ALA A 564 -9.34 2.82 16.01
N LEU A 565 -10.44 3.32 16.58
CA LEU A 565 -11.78 3.39 16.02
C LEU A 565 -12.30 4.83 16.08
N TRP A 566 -13.14 5.22 15.13
CA TRP A 566 -13.90 6.46 15.27
C TRP A 566 -14.95 6.35 16.37
N VAL A 567 -15.07 7.41 17.16
CA VAL A 567 -16.06 7.54 18.22
C VAL A 567 -16.75 8.89 18.01
N PRO A 568 -18.11 8.94 18.00
CA PRO A 568 -18.82 10.20 17.86
C PRO A 568 -18.59 11.11 19.06
N GLU A 569 -18.70 12.41 18.85
CA GLU A 569 -18.50 13.43 19.90
C GLU A 569 -19.78 13.77 20.65
N TRP A 570 -20.60 12.77 20.96
CA TRP A 570 -21.85 12.98 21.68
C TRP A 570 -21.60 13.23 23.18
N ASP A 571 -22.40 14.09 23.79
CA ASP A 571 -22.27 14.44 25.22
C ASP A 571 -22.42 13.25 26.17
N VAL A 572 -23.15 12.22 25.73
CA VAL A 572 -23.38 10.98 26.49
C VAL A 572 -22.10 10.13 26.59
N ILE A 573 -21.14 10.32 25.69
CA ILE A 573 -19.91 9.53 25.67
C ILE A 573 -18.93 10.07 26.73
N PRO A 574 -18.46 9.25 27.67
CA PRO A 574 -17.49 9.68 28.67
C PRO A 574 -16.21 10.24 28.06
N GLU A 575 -15.61 11.25 28.68
CA GLU A 575 -14.37 11.89 28.21
C GLU A 575 -13.22 10.90 27.94
N ARG A 576 -13.13 9.81 28.71
CA ARG A 576 -12.14 8.73 28.52
C ARG A 576 -12.26 7.96 27.19
N PHE A 577 -13.33 8.18 26.43
CA PHE A 577 -13.55 7.57 25.11
C PHE A 577 -13.62 8.61 24.00
N LYS A 578 -13.52 9.91 24.32
CA LYS A 578 -13.51 10.97 23.34
C LYS A 578 -12.12 11.17 22.75
N ARG A 579 -12.10 11.63 21.50
CA ARG A 579 -10.87 12.05 20.81
C ARG A 579 -10.41 13.40 21.35
N LYS A 580 -9.11 13.60 21.45
CA LYS A 580 -8.48 14.88 21.75
C LYS A 580 -7.87 15.43 20.47
N TRP A 581 -7.97 16.74 20.28
CA TRP A 581 -7.64 17.39 19.02
C TRP A 581 -6.58 18.48 19.23
N GLY A 582 -5.59 18.50 18.35
CA GLY A 582 -4.72 19.63 18.09
C GLY A 582 -5.22 20.46 16.92
N ARG A 583 -4.47 21.52 16.61
CA ARG A 583 -4.71 22.45 15.52
C ARG A 583 -3.55 22.39 14.54
N HIS A 584 -3.79 21.94 13.32
CA HIS A 584 -2.80 21.97 12.24
C HIS A 584 -3.03 23.21 11.39
N CYS A 585 -2.06 24.11 11.38
CA CYS A 585 -2.25 25.49 10.98
C CYS A 585 -1.30 25.89 9.85
N LEU A 586 -1.85 26.59 8.87
CA LEU A 586 -1.12 27.40 7.92
C LEU A 586 -1.04 28.84 8.44
N LEU A 587 0.18 29.31 8.63
CA LEU A 587 0.51 30.64 9.15
C LEU A 587 1.13 31.48 8.05
N ARG A 588 0.82 32.78 8.02
CA ARG A 588 1.44 33.79 7.16
C ARG A 588 2.28 34.72 8.00
N GLN A 589 3.50 35.01 7.56
CA GLN A 589 4.35 35.98 8.24
C GLN A 589 3.75 37.38 8.12
N LYS A 590 3.61 38.07 9.26
CA LYS A 590 3.26 39.50 9.29
C LYS A 590 4.44 40.31 8.80
N ARG A 591 4.17 41.24 7.90
CA ARG A 591 5.18 42.17 7.35
C ARG A 591 5.28 43.43 8.18
#